data_AF-A0A969K395-F1
#
_entry.id   AF-A0A969K395-F1
#
_cell.length_a   1.000
_cell.length_b   1.000
_cell.length_c   1.000
_cell.angle_alpha   90.00
_cell.angle_beta   90.00
_cell.angle_gamma   90.00
#
_symmetry.space_group_name_H-M   'P 1'
#
loop_
_entity.id
_entity.type
_entity.pdbx_description
1 polymer ?
#
loop_
_entity_poly.entity_id
_entity_poly.type
_entity_poly.pdbx_seq_one_letter_code
_entity_poly.pdbx_strand_id
1 'polypeptide(L)'
;MAPKNSGDSISLLLVSLLITGGIIGILWFWLAPRLISQLPPNESVYSSPASLSSEALADRFSMGERHLIQTSETLAKQEGIAAFAAADYPQSVRWFEESLLINPNDPETLIYLNNARLRAEQRQTVAIATSIPIGKALNVAQEILRGVAQAQDEINRSGGING
;
A
#
# COMPACT_ATOMS: atom_id res chain seq x y z
N MET A 1 -0.87 -11.97 79.81
CA MET A 1 -0.31 -10.80 79.10
C MET A 1 0.43 -11.33 77.88
N ALA A 2 -0.17 -11.30 76.68
CA ALA A 2 0.50 -11.78 75.46
C ALA A 2 1.13 -10.59 74.71
N PRO A 3 2.40 -10.66 74.29
CA PRO A 3 3.05 -9.57 73.58
C PRO A 3 2.49 -9.46 72.15
N LYS A 4 2.03 -8.26 71.79
CA LYS A 4 1.59 -7.92 70.43
C LYS A 4 2.82 -7.91 69.51
N ASN A 5 2.79 -8.76 68.49
CA ASN A 5 3.89 -9.03 67.55
C ASN A 5 4.16 -7.82 66.65
N SER A 6 5.41 -7.34 66.58
CA SER A 6 5.81 -6.15 65.81
C SER A 6 5.92 -6.38 64.30
N GLY A 7 5.86 -7.63 63.82
CA GLY A 7 5.97 -7.99 62.41
C GLY A 7 4.77 -7.62 61.53
N ASP A 8 3.57 -7.51 62.13
CA ASP A 8 2.36 -7.16 61.38
C ASP A 8 2.36 -5.69 60.93
N SER A 9 2.98 -4.81 61.72
CA SER A 9 2.98 -3.36 61.46
C SER A 9 3.93 -2.97 60.31
N ILE A 10 5.05 -3.68 60.15
CA ILE A 10 6.01 -3.44 59.06
C ILE A 10 5.44 -3.94 57.72
N SER A 11 4.77 -5.09 57.76
CA SER A 11 4.10 -5.66 56.59
C SER A 11 2.96 -4.76 56.08
N LEU A 12 2.21 -4.12 57.00
CA LEU A 12 1.17 -3.13 56.67
C LEU A 12 1.74 -1.85 56.03
N LEU A 13 2.91 -1.38 56.45
CA LEU A 13 3.57 -0.20 55.87
C LEU A 13 4.09 -0.46 54.45
N LEU A 14 4.62 -1.65 54.17
CA LEU A 14 5.10 -2.00 52.82
C LEU A 14 3.95 -2.15 51.81
N VAL A 15 2.82 -2.68 52.25
CA VAL A 15 1.62 -2.81 51.41
C VAL A 15 1.03 -1.43 51.07
N SER A 16 0.97 -0.50 52.02
CA SER A 16 0.45 0.85 51.74
C SER A 16 1.37 1.68 50.83
N LEU A 17 2.70 1.51 50.96
CA LEU A 17 3.69 2.17 50.11
C LEU A 17 3.55 1.73 48.64
N LEU A 18 3.35 0.43 48.39
CA LEU A 18 3.12 -0.11 47.05
C LEU A 18 1.82 0.41 46.43
N ILE A 19 0.74 0.50 47.20
CA ILE A 19 -0.55 1.00 46.73
C ILE A 19 -0.43 2.49 46.36
N THR A 20 0.26 3.29 47.18
CA THR A 20 0.43 4.72 46.93
C THR A 20 1.33 4.97 45.71
N GLY A 21 2.43 4.22 45.57
CA GLY A 21 3.30 4.27 44.38
C GLY A 21 2.56 3.89 43.09
N GLY A 22 1.70 2.86 43.15
CA GLY A 22 0.88 2.43 42.01
C GLY A 22 -0.09 3.50 41.54
N ILE A 23 -0.77 4.20 42.45
CA ILE A 23 -1.74 5.26 42.11
C ILE A 23 -1.04 6.45 41.43
N ILE A 24 0.14 6.85 41.92
CA ILE A 24 0.92 7.95 41.34
C ILE A 24 1.42 7.58 39.94
N GLY A 25 1.85 6.32 39.73
CA GLY A 25 2.29 5.82 38.43
C GLY A 25 1.17 5.79 37.38
N ILE A 26 -0.03 5.36 37.77
CA ILE A 26 -1.21 5.35 36.89
C ILE A 26 -1.62 6.78 36.51
N LEU A 27 -1.62 7.70 37.48
CA LEU A 27 -1.93 9.11 37.22
C LEU A 27 -0.92 9.76 36.28
N TRP A 28 0.38 9.49 36.46
CA TRP A 28 1.43 9.99 35.58
C TRP A 28 1.33 9.41 34.15
N PHE A 29 1.07 8.11 34.02
CA PHE A 29 0.89 7.45 32.73
C PHE A 29 -0.30 8.02 31.94
N TRP A 30 -1.39 8.38 32.63
CA TRP A 30 -2.55 9.00 32.01
C TRP A 30 -2.39 10.49 31.70
N LEU A 31 -1.66 11.24 32.55
CA LEU A 31 -1.58 12.70 32.45
C LEU A 31 -0.42 13.19 31.56
N ALA A 32 0.70 12.48 31.53
CA ALA A 32 1.88 12.85 30.74
C ALA A 32 1.60 13.10 29.24
N PRO A 33 0.87 12.23 28.51
CA PRO A 33 0.60 12.46 27.09
C PRO A 33 -0.28 13.69 26.82
N ARG A 34 -1.04 14.18 27.82
CA ARG A 34 -1.88 15.39 27.71
C ARG A 34 -1.13 16.70 28.01
N LEU A 35 -0.02 16.65 28.75
CA LEU A 35 0.85 17.79 28.96
C LEU A 35 1.82 17.99 27.78
N ILE A 36 2.31 16.90 27.19
CA ILE A 36 3.28 16.94 26.07
C ILE A 36 2.62 17.40 24.76
N SER A 37 1.30 17.20 24.61
CA SER A 37 0.53 17.58 23.41
C SER A 37 0.14 19.07 23.34
N GLN A 38 0.54 19.88 24.32
CA GLN A 38 0.29 21.34 24.34
C GLN A 38 1.54 22.19 24.04
N LEU A 39 2.65 21.57 23.64
CA LEU A 39 3.78 22.31 23.08
C LEU A 39 3.40 22.72 21.65
N PRO A 40 3.23 24.02 21.34
CA PRO A 40 3.02 24.44 19.96
C PRO A 40 4.24 23.99 19.14
N PRO A 41 4.05 23.31 17.99
CA PRO A 41 5.16 23.06 17.09
C PRO A 41 5.73 24.43 16.68
N ASN A 42 7.05 24.56 16.79
CA ASN A 42 7.77 25.74 16.34
C ASN A 42 7.62 25.82 14.81
N GLU A 43 6.61 26.54 14.31
CA GLU A 43 6.44 26.77 12.88
C GLU A 43 7.48 27.78 12.40
N SER A 44 8.65 27.28 12.01
CA SER A 44 9.46 27.95 11.01
C SER A 44 8.77 27.76 9.67
N VAL A 45 8.07 28.80 9.20
CA VAL A 45 7.54 28.92 7.84
C VAL A 45 8.71 29.00 6.86
N TYR A 46 9.23 27.84 6.49
CA TYR A 46 9.92 27.61 5.23
C TYR A 46 9.11 26.52 4.54
N SER A 47 8.37 26.91 3.51
CA SER A 47 7.67 26.00 2.60
C SER A 47 8.70 25.16 1.84
N SER A 48 9.22 24.13 2.50
CA SER A 48 9.79 22.96 1.85
C SER A 48 8.71 22.39 0.92
N PRO A 49 9.05 21.96 -0.31
CA PRO A 49 8.10 21.23 -1.14
C PRO A 49 7.56 20.08 -0.30
N ALA A 50 6.24 19.98 -0.20
CA ALA A 50 5.58 18.95 0.60
C ALA A 50 6.26 17.62 0.31
N SER A 51 6.91 17.04 1.32
CA SER A 51 7.49 15.71 1.21
C SER A 51 6.33 14.78 0.92
N LEU A 52 6.15 14.41 -0.34
CA LEU A 52 5.18 13.40 -0.74
C LEU A 52 5.49 12.16 0.08
N SER A 53 4.54 11.71 0.89
CA SER A 53 4.70 10.47 1.65
C SER A 53 4.90 9.32 0.66
N SER A 54 5.65 8.30 1.09
CA SER A 54 5.86 7.08 0.29
C SER A 54 4.52 6.45 -0.10
N GLU A 55 3.53 6.50 0.80
CA GLU A 55 2.15 6.08 0.54
C GLU A 55 1.50 6.84 -0.62
N ALA A 56 1.65 8.16 -0.69
CA ALA A 56 1.06 8.97 -1.77
C ALA A 56 1.70 8.67 -3.15
N LEU A 57 2.95 8.19 -3.16
CA LEU A 57 3.59 7.71 -4.38
C LEU A 57 3.15 6.28 -4.74
N ALA A 58 3.00 5.39 -3.76
CA ALA A 58 2.64 3.99 -3.99
C ALA A 58 1.32 3.86 -4.76
N ASP A 59 0.36 4.76 -4.52
CA ASP A 59 -0.92 4.77 -5.22
C ASP A 59 -0.86 5.25 -6.68
N ARG A 60 0.32 5.66 -7.16
CA ARG A 60 0.56 6.11 -8.53
C ARG A 60 1.29 5.09 -9.41
N PHE A 61 1.60 3.92 -8.86
CA PHE A 61 2.22 2.82 -9.58
C PHE A 61 1.31 1.60 -9.60
N SER A 62 1.44 0.80 -10.65
CA SER A 62 0.76 -0.49 -10.77
C SER A 62 1.53 -1.39 -11.73
N MET A 63 1.70 -2.65 -11.37
CA MET A 63 2.07 -3.72 -12.29
C MET A 63 0.86 -4.55 -12.74
N GLY A 64 -0.32 -4.30 -12.16
CA GLY A 64 -1.54 -5.08 -12.36
C GLY A 64 -2.45 -5.10 -11.12
N GLU A 65 -1.93 -4.71 -9.97
CA GLU A 65 -2.61 -4.76 -8.67
C GLU A 65 -3.46 -3.52 -8.35
N ARG A 66 -3.48 -2.51 -9.23
CA ARG A 66 -4.23 -1.27 -9.02
C ARG A 66 -4.83 -0.73 -10.30
N HIS A 67 -6.00 -0.10 -10.18
CA HIS A 67 -6.66 0.61 -11.27
C HIS A 67 -6.18 2.07 -11.34
N LEU A 68 -5.51 2.47 -12.42
CA LEU A 68 -4.98 3.83 -12.64
C LEU A 68 -5.85 4.66 -13.59
N ILE A 69 -6.44 4.06 -14.64
CA ILE A 69 -7.29 4.78 -15.62
C ILE A 69 -8.77 4.50 -15.39
N GLN A 70 -9.40 5.33 -14.57
CA GLN A 70 -10.79 5.18 -14.11
C GLN A 70 -11.87 5.31 -15.21
N THR A 71 -11.51 5.72 -16.42
CA THR A 71 -12.48 5.90 -17.52
C THR A 71 -12.80 4.62 -18.29
N SER A 72 -12.06 3.53 -18.04
CA SER A 72 -12.26 2.22 -18.67
C SER A 72 -12.34 1.17 -17.58
N GLU A 73 -13.56 0.95 -17.08
CA GLU A 73 -13.83 0.00 -16.02
C GLU A 73 -14.82 -1.07 -16.48
N THR A 74 -14.41 -2.32 -16.33
CA THR A 74 -15.29 -3.49 -16.44
C THR A 74 -15.20 -4.24 -15.12
N LEU A 75 -16.26 -4.96 -14.76
CA LEU A 75 -16.21 -5.84 -13.58
C LEU A 75 -15.06 -6.85 -13.71
N ALA A 76 -14.88 -7.42 -14.90
CA ALA A 76 -13.77 -8.32 -15.20
C ALA A 76 -12.40 -7.68 -14.96
N LYS A 77 -12.19 -6.40 -15.29
CA LYS A 77 -10.94 -5.68 -14.98
C LYS A 77 -10.70 -5.62 -13.47
N GLN A 78 -11.72 -5.28 -12.69
CA GLN A 78 -11.62 -5.20 -11.23
C GLN A 78 -11.27 -6.57 -10.62
N GLU A 79 -11.94 -7.63 -11.07
CA GLU A 79 -11.64 -9.00 -10.62
C GLU A 79 -10.22 -9.44 -11.03
N GLY A 80 -9.77 -9.06 -12.23
CA GLY A 80 -8.41 -9.32 -12.69
C GLY A 80 -7.34 -8.61 -11.84
N ILE A 81 -7.61 -7.36 -11.45
CA ILE A 81 -6.76 -6.57 -10.55
C ILE A 81 -6.71 -7.21 -9.16
N ALA A 82 -7.86 -7.61 -8.61
CA ALA A 82 -7.95 -8.26 -7.31
C ALA A 82 -7.19 -9.59 -7.29
N ALA A 83 -7.36 -10.41 -8.33
CA ALA A 83 -6.62 -11.66 -8.50
C ALA A 83 -5.11 -11.42 -8.63
N PHE A 84 -4.69 -10.40 -9.38
CA PHE A 84 -3.27 -10.04 -9.49
C PHE A 84 -2.68 -9.64 -8.14
N ALA A 85 -3.40 -8.81 -7.38
CA ALA A 85 -3.00 -8.37 -6.04
C ALA A 85 -2.89 -9.55 -5.05
N ALA A 86 -3.74 -10.57 -5.21
CA ALA A 86 -3.69 -11.82 -4.44
C ALA A 86 -2.61 -12.82 -4.94
N ALA A 87 -1.83 -12.45 -5.96
CA ALA A 87 -0.88 -13.32 -6.66
C ALA A 87 -1.51 -14.58 -7.31
N ASP A 88 -2.83 -14.58 -7.53
CA ASP A 88 -3.52 -15.57 -8.35
C ASP A 88 -3.44 -15.17 -9.83
N TYR A 89 -2.23 -15.28 -10.37
CA TYR A 89 -1.96 -14.88 -11.75
C TYR A 89 -2.78 -15.67 -12.79
N PRO A 90 -3.02 -16.99 -12.64
CA PRO A 90 -3.89 -17.72 -13.56
C PRO A 90 -5.32 -17.18 -13.61
N GLN A 91 -5.95 -16.84 -12.48
CA GLN A 91 -7.28 -16.21 -12.51
C GLN A 91 -7.22 -14.79 -13.06
N SER A 92 -6.18 -14.03 -12.70
CA SER A 92 -5.96 -12.68 -13.20
C SER A 92 -5.91 -12.63 -14.73
N VAL A 93 -5.20 -13.57 -15.37
CA VAL A 93 -5.16 -13.72 -16.84
C VAL A 93 -6.56 -13.88 -17.42
N ARG A 94 -7.38 -14.79 -16.87
CA ARG A 94 -8.73 -15.07 -17.39
C ARG A 94 -9.63 -13.83 -17.32
N TRP A 95 -9.59 -13.13 -16.20
CA TRP A 95 -10.39 -11.92 -15.99
C TRP A 95 -9.95 -10.77 -16.89
N PHE A 96 -8.65 -10.58 -17.10
CA PHE A 96 -8.17 -9.56 -18.02
C PHE A 96 -8.49 -9.88 -19.49
N GLU A 97 -8.45 -11.16 -19.89
CA GLU A 97 -8.92 -11.59 -21.20
C GLU A 97 -10.41 -11.26 -21.40
N GLU A 98 -11.25 -11.56 -20.40
CA GLU A 98 -12.67 -11.22 -20.44
C GLU A 98 -12.91 -9.70 -20.51
N SER A 99 -12.14 -8.92 -19.72
CA SER A 99 -12.20 -7.46 -19.79
C SER A 99 -11.88 -6.94 -21.19
N LEU A 100 -10.87 -7.51 -21.88
CA LEU A 100 -10.49 -7.11 -23.23
C LEU A 100 -11.46 -7.61 -24.31
N LEU A 101 -12.27 -8.65 -24.06
CA LEU A 101 -13.39 -8.98 -24.95
C LEU A 101 -14.46 -7.89 -24.93
N ILE A 102 -14.67 -7.25 -23.76
CA ILE A 102 -15.66 -6.16 -23.58
C ILE A 102 -15.09 -4.83 -24.08
N ASN A 103 -13.85 -4.51 -23.72
CA ASN A 103 -13.14 -3.32 -24.17
C ASN A 103 -11.76 -3.65 -24.78
N PRO A 104 -11.72 -4.02 -26.08
CA PRO A 104 -10.48 -4.43 -26.75
C PRO A 104 -9.41 -3.34 -26.82
N ASN A 105 -9.79 -2.08 -26.64
CA ASN A 105 -8.93 -0.92 -26.80
C ASN A 105 -8.43 -0.35 -25.46
N ASP A 106 -8.54 -1.09 -24.35
CA ASP A 106 -8.00 -0.71 -23.04
C ASP A 106 -6.50 -1.04 -22.94
N PRO A 107 -5.60 -0.04 -23.06
CA PRO A 107 -4.17 -0.28 -23.05
C PRO A 107 -3.64 -0.64 -21.65
N GLU A 108 -4.29 -0.20 -20.58
CA GLU A 108 -3.90 -0.54 -19.21
C GLU A 108 -4.17 -2.02 -18.94
N THR A 109 -5.36 -2.49 -19.30
CA THR A 109 -5.72 -3.91 -19.13
C THR A 109 -4.82 -4.83 -19.96
N LEU A 110 -4.42 -4.42 -21.17
CA LEU A 110 -3.49 -5.21 -21.98
C LEU A 110 -2.10 -5.36 -21.33
N ILE A 111 -1.58 -4.30 -20.73
CA ILE A 111 -0.32 -4.36 -19.96
C ILE A 111 -0.48 -5.31 -18.77
N TYR A 112 -1.60 -5.23 -18.04
CA TYR A 112 -1.86 -6.10 -16.89
C TYR A 112 -2.00 -7.57 -17.29
N LEU A 113 -2.66 -7.86 -18.41
CA LEU A 113 -2.72 -9.20 -18.99
C LEU A 113 -1.32 -9.73 -19.31
N ASN A 114 -0.48 -8.93 -19.96
CA ASN A 114 0.88 -9.31 -20.30
C ASN A 114 1.71 -9.61 -19.05
N ASN A 115 1.60 -8.78 -18.02
CA ASN A 115 2.28 -8.99 -16.75
C ASN A 115 1.77 -10.25 -16.04
N ALA A 116 0.45 -10.48 -16.01
CA ALA A 116 -0.15 -11.64 -15.39
C ALA A 116 0.29 -12.95 -16.07
N ARG A 117 0.35 -12.98 -17.41
CA ARG A 117 0.83 -14.14 -18.18
C ARG A 117 2.28 -14.47 -17.84
N LEU A 118 3.18 -13.48 -17.88
CA LEU A 118 4.59 -13.69 -17.54
C LEU A 118 4.79 -14.23 -16.12
N ARG A 119 3.98 -13.76 -15.16
CA ARG A 119 4.01 -14.24 -13.77
C ARG A 119 3.44 -15.65 -13.64
N ALA A 120 2.33 -15.97 -14.32
CA ALA A 120 1.74 -17.30 -14.34
C ALA A 120 2.69 -18.34 -14.96
N GLU A 121 3.44 -17.95 -15.99
CA GLU A 121 4.44 -18.78 -16.67
C GLU A 121 5.79 -18.85 -15.91
N GLN A 122 5.94 -18.09 -14.83
CA GLN A 122 7.18 -17.99 -14.04
C GLN A 122 8.43 -17.67 -14.87
N ARG A 123 8.27 -16.86 -15.92
CA ARG A 123 9.38 -16.49 -16.80
C ARG A 123 10.32 -15.50 -16.10
N GLN A 124 11.59 -15.52 -16.52
CA GLN A 124 12.51 -14.46 -16.14
C GLN A 124 12.04 -13.14 -16.77
N THR A 125 11.88 -12.09 -15.96
CA THR A 125 11.30 -10.82 -16.40
C THR A 125 12.22 -9.65 -16.10
N VAL A 126 12.05 -8.58 -16.89
CA VAL A 126 12.62 -7.25 -16.63
C VAL A 126 11.44 -6.29 -16.47
N ALA A 127 11.51 -5.41 -15.47
CA ALA A 127 10.48 -4.40 -15.25
C ALA A 127 10.84 -3.09 -15.96
N ILE A 128 9.90 -2.55 -16.73
CA ILE A 128 10.03 -1.26 -17.42
C ILE A 128 9.01 -0.29 -16.81
N ALA A 129 9.51 0.81 -16.25
CA ALA A 129 8.65 1.87 -15.73
C ALA A 129 8.25 2.83 -16.84
N THR A 130 6.95 3.12 -16.97
CA THR A 130 6.42 4.10 -17.92
C THR A 130 5.77 5.24 -17.16
N SER A 131 6.28 6.47 -17.33
CA SER A 131 5.66 7.67 -16.76
C SER A 131 4.71 8.31 -17.76
N ILE A 132 3.48 8.58 -17.35
CA ILE A 132 2.41 9.07 -18.23
C ILE A 132 1.56 10.17 -17.57
N PRO A 133 1.03 11.13 -18.35
CA PRO A 133 0.31 12.28 -17.81
C PRO A 133 -1.19 12.01 -17.56
N ILE A 134 -1.54 10.95 -16.83
CA ILE A 134 -2.96 10.52 -16.62
C ILE A 134 -3.86 11.67 -16.16
N GLY A 135 -3.41 12.45 -15.16
CA GLY A 135 -4.22 13.51 -14.55
C GLY A 135 -4.34 14.81 -15.36
N LYS A 136 -3.52 15.01 -16.40
CA LYS A 136 -3.53 16.25 -17.21
C LYS A 136 -3.90 16.02 -18.67
N ALA A 137 -3.59 14.85 -19.21
CA ALA A 137 -3.77 14.52 -20.62
C ALA A 137 -4.06 13.02 -20.76
N LEU A 138 -5.26 12.61 -20.34
CA LEU A 138 -5.67 11.21 -20.32
C LEU A 138 -5.55 10.52 -21.68
N ASN A 139 -6.03 11.14 -22.76
CA ASN A 139 -5.93 10.55 -24.10
C ASN A 139 -4.47 10.35 -24.52
N VAL A 140 -3.59 11.31 -24.23
CA VAL A 140 -2.15 11.19 -24.49
C VAL A 140 -1.55 10.04 -23.68
N ALA A 141 -1.92 9.93 -22.40
CA ALA A 141 -1.49 8.82 -21.55
C ALA A 141 -1.93 7.46 -22.11
N GLN A 142 -3.18 7.34 -22.57
CA GLN A 142 -3.71 6.11 -23.18
C GLN A 142 -2.98 5.74 -24.47
N GLU A 143 -2.66 6.69 -25.35
CA GLU A 143 -1.90 6.40 -26.58
C GLU A 143 -0.44 6.00 -26.28
N ILE A 144 0.21 6.62 -25.29
CA ILE A 144 1.53 6.16 -24.83
C ILE A 144 1.43 4.72 -24.33
N LEU A 145 0.45 4.41 -23.46
CA LEU A 145 0.25 3.04 -22.97
C LEU A 145 -0.09 2.07 -24.10
N ARG A 146 -0.83 2.48 -25.12
CA ARG A 146 -1.16 1.63 -26.27
C ARG A 146 0.10 1.18 -27.01
N GLY A 147 1.02 2.11 -27.26
CA GLY A 147 2.32 1.79 -27.85
C GLY A 147 3.17 0.86 -26.96
N VAL A 148 3.22 1.13 -25.66
CA VAL A 148 3.93 0.27 -24.69
C VAL A 148 3.33 -1.13 -24.64
N ALA A 149 2.02 -1.25 -24.55
CA ALA A 149 1.29 -2.52 -24.47
C ALA A 149 1.53 -3.37 -25.72
N GLN A 150 1.48 -2.75 -26.91
CA GLN A 150 1.75 -3.41 -28.18
C GLN A 150 3.19 -3.92 -28.26
N ALA A 151 4.18 -3.08 -27.94
CA ALA A 151 5.58 -3.48 -27.95
C ALA A 151 5.86 -4.61 -26.96
N GLN A 152 5.26 -4.56 -25.77
CA GLN A 152 5.39 -5.62 -24.77
C GLN A 152 4.77 -6.93 -25.26
N ASP A 153 3.55 -6.91 -25.83
CA ASP A 153 2.87 -8.10 -26.35
C ASP A 153 3.67 -8.75 -27.50
N GLU A 154 4.19 -7.94 -28.43
CA GLU A 154 5.03 -8.42 -29.54
C GLU A 154 6.29 -9.12 -29.02
N ILE A 155 7.06 -8.47 -28.14
CA ILE A 155 8.30 -9.04 -27.57
C ILE A 155 8.01 -10.30 -26.76
N ASN A 156 6.96 -10.30 -25.94
CA ASN A 156 6.62 -11.45 -25.10
C ASN A 156 6.24 -12.69 -25.93
N ARG A 157 5.57 -12.48 -27.06
CA ARG A 157 5.17 -13.54 -28.01
C ARG A 157 6.32 -13.99 -28.91
N SER A 158 7.32 -13.14 -29.15
CA SER A 158 8.46 -13.44 -30.02
C SER A 158 9.64 -14.12 -29.31
N GLY A 159 9.45 -14.68 -28.11
CA GLY A 159 10.50 -15.35 -27.34
C GLY A 159 11.12 -14.50 -26.22
N GLY A 160 10.90 -13.18 -26.23
CA GLY A 160 11.46 -12.24 -25.27
C GLY A 160 12.58 -11.39 -25.85
N ILE A 161 13.35 -10.73 -24.98
CA ILE A 161 14.49 -9.90 -25.38
C ILE A 161 15.61 -10.83 -25.86
N ASN A 162 16.04 -10.65 -27.11
CA ASN A 162 17.01 -11.47 -27.86
C ASN A 162 16.45 -12.74 -28.55
N GLY A 163 15.11 -12.90 -28.61
CA GLY A 163 14.45 -14.04 -29.28
C GLY A 163 14.56 -15.34 -28.50
#